data_AF-A0AA39JIY7-F1
#
_entry.id   AF-A0AA39JIY7-F1
#
_cell.length_a   1.000
_cell.length_b   1.000
_cell.length_c   1.000
_cell.angle_alpha   90.00
_cell.angle_beta   90.00
_cell.angle_gamma   90.00
#
_symmetry.space_group_name_H-M   'P 1'
#
loop_
_entity.id
_entity.type
_entity.pdbx_description
1 polymer ?
#
loop_
_entity_poly.entity_id
_entity_poly.type
_entity_poly.pdbx_seq_one_letter_code
_entity_poly.pdbx_strand_id
1 'polypeptide(L)'
;MTNCLRRLLRSQCNVPNLKLLCSQCHSLLSDAVIDISDNATSCRFRFIDCSELVHGRTLRVLEYSDLSAQSYATISYVWRGVIGPATASMAKYGSFAVASAIDGDPISIDVLLHVCRACLLDKIPLIWLDRLGIIQTSSLREDKAWQIQRMYSVYASCTKCYVLPGGTRRLASIGEPTLWIHRGWTFQEAVAPKECSVVIQWECTSGRFGNPRKPLGTSGTVEEIVSGESAQIELSSLLKASVAENVEFRIPSGPGTWEGQKVDITIRIFGTDEEAGWRHAFALSAALQPVDEVVDPQCIKKKTAFWRSAQMRTSSRPVDMVFSIMGLFGVTLNPREFETHDRLGATIALATGREILKQGGSPAWLATSLSLPENPSIRSFPKFPETDKAGAAVYEVGSREVRGGRADARC
;
A
#
# COMPACT_ATOMS: atom_id res chain seq x y z
N MET A 1 5.75 2.68 33.91
CA MET A 1 5.95 3.68 32.84
C MET A 1 4.70 4.53 32.64
N THR A 2 4.24 5.25 33.67
CA THR A 2 2.87 5.81 33.73
C THR A 2 2.78 7.33 33.76
N ASN A 3 3.92 8.04 33.75
CA ASN A 3 3.96 9.51 33.81
C ASN A 3 4.20 10.20 32.47
N CYS A 4 4.68 9.50 31.44
CA CYS A 4 4.88 10.08 30.10
C CYS A 4 3.55 10.21 29.32
N LEU A 5 2.67 9.18 29.38
CA LEU A 5 1.34 9.23 28.75
C LEU A 5 0.42 10.28 29.36
N ARG A 6 0.47 10.47 30.69
CA ARG A 6 -0.33 11.52 31.36
C ARG A 6 0.12 12.94 30.99
N ARG A 7 1.39 13.14 30.61
CA ARG A 7 1.88 14.43 30.10
C ARG A 7 1.38 14.71 28.69
N LEU A 8 1.32 13.71 27.81
CA LEU A 8 0.74 13.85 26.46
C LEU A 8 -0.76 14.16 26.50
N LEU A 9 -1.52 13.53 27.40
CA LEU A 9 -2.97 13.77 27.53
C LEU A 9 -3.31 15.12 28.20
N ARG A 10 -2.47 15.63 29.11
CA ARG A 10 -2.67 16.98 29.70
C ARG A 10 -2.17 18.12 28.81
N SER A 11 -1.34 17.85 27.80
CA SER A 11 -0.97 18.85 26.79
C SER A 11 -1.94 18.94 25.60
N GLN A 12 -2.96 18.08 25.53
CA GLN A 12 -3.92 18.03 24.41
C GLN A 12 -5.09 19.04 24.51
N CYS A 13 -5.17 19.87 25.55
CA CYS A 13 -6.23 20.88 25.68
C CYS A 13 -6.00 22.16 24.87
N ASN A 14 -4.98 22.24 24.01
CA ASN A 14 -4.80 23.40 23.13
C ASN A 14 -3.93 23.06 21.90
N VAL A 15 -4.32 22.04 21.14
CA VAL A 15 -3.80 21.88 19.77
C VAL A 15 -4.74 22.68 18.85
N PRO A 16 -4.40 23.91 18.44
CA PRO A 16 -5.16 24.58 17.39
C PRO A 16 -5.13 23.64 16.18
N ASN A 17 -6.30 23.35 15.59
CA ASN A 17 -6.50 22.46 14.42
C ASN A 17 -6.86 20.99 14.67
N LEU A 18 -7.26 20.57 15.88
CA LEU A 18 -7.79 19.22 16.14
C LEU A 18 -9.31 19.22 16.32
N LYS A 19 -10.02 18.39 15.55
CA LYS A 19 -11.47 18.14 15.72
C LYS A 19 -11.76 16.64 15.85
N LEU A 20 -12.60 16.27 16.81
CA LEU A 20 -13.11 14.90 16.96
C LEU A 20 -14.30 14.69 16.03
N LEU A 21 -14.24 13.69 15.14
CA LEU A 21 -15.33 13.39 14.19
C LEU A 21 -16.22 12.24 14.63
N CYS A 22 -15.62 11.20 15.18
CA CYS A 22 -16.31 9.98 15.59
C CYS A 22 -15.61 9.39 16.82
N SER A 23 -16.41 8.87 17.75
CA SER A 23 -15.93 8.14 18.93
C SER A 23 -16.93 7.03 19.24
N GLN A 24 -16.63 5.82 18.79
CA GLN A 24 -17.52 4.66 18.93
C GLN A 24 -16.86 3.57 19.77
N CYS A 25 -17.56 3.10 20.82
CA CYS A 25 -17.05 2.03 21.65
C CYS A 25 -16.96 0.72 20.86
N HIS A 26 -15.90 -0.04 21.09
CA HIS A 26 -15.60 -1.30 20.44
C HIS A 26 -16.75 -2.33 20.49
N SER A 27 -17.49 -2.37 21.60
CA SER A 27 -18.65 -3.25 21.79
C SER A 27 -19.83 -2.91 20.87
N LEU A 28 -19.85 -1.70 20.32
CA LEU A 28 -20.88 -1.19 19.42
C LEU A 28 -20.39 -1.04 17.97
N LEU A 29 -19.20 -1.57 17.66
CA LEU A 29 -18.64 -1.52 16.30
C LEU A 29 -19.05 -2.72 15.45
N SER A 30 -19.26 -3.90 16.04
CA SER A 30 -19.64 -5.07 15.24
C SER A 30 -20.93 -4.80 14.48
N ASP A 31 -20.90 -5.06 13.18
CA ASP A 31 -22.00 -4.86 12.23
C ASP A 31 -22.50 -3.41 12.11
N ALA A 32 -21.76 -2.45 12.68
CA ALA A 32 -22.06 -1.04 12.56
C ALA A 32 -21.67 -0.51 11.18
N VAL A 33 -22.36 0.56 10.76
CA VAL A 33 -21.97 1.39 9.62
C VAL A 33 -21.52 2.73 10.17
N ILE A 34 -20.23 3.02 10.03
CA ILE A 34 -19.65 4.28 10.47
C ILE A 34 -19.83 5.31 9.35
N ASP A 35 -20.47 6.43 9.68
CA ASP A 35 -20.52 7.61 8.82
C ASP A 35 -19.88 8.79 9.55
N ILE A 36 -18.90 9.40 8.90
CA ILE A 36 -18.22 10.61 9.39
C ILE A 36 -18.57 11.84 8.55
N SER A 37 -19.36 11.66 7.47
CA SER A 37 -19.59 12.69 6.45
C SER A 37 -20.32 13.91 7.00
N ASP A 38 -21.31 13.70 7.87
CA ASP A 38 -22.13 14.78 8.44
C ASP A 38 -21.35 15.74 9.33
N ASN A 39 -20.31 15.23 10.00
CA ASN A 39 -19.51 16.01 10.95
C ASN A 39 -18.18 16.47 10.37
N ALA A 40 -17.75 15.93 9.24
CA ALA A 40 -16.44 16.19 8.70
C ALA A 40 -16.37 17.51 7.93
N THR A 41 -15.23 18.17 8.03
CA THR A 41 -14.93 19.37 7.26
C THR A 41 -14.26 18.95 5.95
N SER A 42 -14.68 19.52 4.82
CA SER A 42 -14.04 19.25 3.52
C SER A 42 -12.57 19.66 3.52
N CYS A 43 -11.74 18.95 2.75
CA CYS A 43 -10.33 19.26 2.52
C CYS A 43 -9.50 19.23 3.82
N ARG A 44 -9.66 18.14 4.58
CA ARG A 44 -8.96 17.88 5.85
C ARG A 44 -8.39 16.48 5.88
N PHE A 45 -7.37 16.29 6.72
CA PHE A 45 -6.77 14.99 6.97
C PHE A 45 -7.46 14.32 8.15
N ARG A 46 -7.73 13.02 8.05
CA ARG A 46 -8.47 12.28 9.08
C ARG A 46 -7.71 11.02 9.45
N PHE A 47 -7.53 10.78 10.74
CA PHE A 47 -6.72 9.70 11.28
C PHE A 47 -7.44 8.98 12.41
N ILE A 48 -7.12 7.71 12.59
CA ILE A 48 -7.57 6.91 13.71
C ILE A 48 -6.53 7.06 14.84
N ASP A 49 -7.00 7.23 16.08
CA ASP A 49 -6.16 7.21 17.27
C ASP A 49 -5.85 5.77 17.68
N CYS A 50 -4.60 5.35 17.50
CA CYS A 50 -4.16 3.98 17.77
C CYS A 50 -4.29 3.64 19.26
N SER A 51 -4.03 4.60 20.16
CA SER A 51 -4.03 4.36 21.61
C SER A 51 -5.46 4.15 22.11
N GLU A 52 -6.38 4.97 21.65
CA GLU A 52 -7.80 4.85 22.00
C GLU A 52 -8.41 3.57 21.44
N LEU A 53 -8.00 3.13 20.25
CA LEU A 53 -8.50 1.85 19.74
C LEU A 53 -7.95 0.65 20.54
N VAL A 54 -6.63 0.60 20.78
CA VAL A 54 -5.97 -0.56 21.41
C VAL A 54 -6.22 -0.62 22.92
N HIS A 55 -6.12 0.51 23.63
CA HIS A 55 -6.23 0.57 25.08
C HIS A 55 -7.59 1.09 25.55
N GLY A 56 -8.09 2.16 24.92
CA GLY A 56 -9.40 2.75 25.23
C GLY A 56 -10.58 1.96 24.68
N ARG A 57 -10.33 0.95 23.81
CA ARG A 57 -11.34 0.15 23.11
C ARG A 57 -12.40 1.03 22.45
N THR A 58 -11.96 2.10 21.80
CA THR A 58 -12.82 3.09 21.16
C THR A 58 -12.24 3.47 19.82
N LEU A 59 -13.01 3.32 18.75
CA LEU A 59 -12.65 3.88 17.45
C LEU A 59 -12.84 5.40 17.53
N ARG A 60 -11.72 6.11 17.57
CA ARG A 60 -11.70 7.57 17.56
C ARG A 60 -11.11 8.07 16.25
N VAL A 61 -11.87 8.88 15.50
CA VAL A 61 -11.43 9.52 14.26
C VAL A 61 -11.22 11.01 14.51
N LEU A 62 -10.00 11.46 14.25
CA LEU A 62 -9.51 12.81 14.48
C LEU A 62 -9.27 13.53 13.15
N GLU A 63 -9.62 14.81 13.08
CA GLU A 63 -9.47 15.66 11.91
C GLU A 63 -8.42 16.76 12.13
N TYR A 64 -7.61 17.01 11.10
CA TYR A 64 -6.50 17.97 11.08
C TYR A 64 -6.49 18.83 9.81
N SER A 65 -6.01 20.07 9.92
CA SER A 65 -5.82 21.00 8.80
C SER A 65 -4.61 20.67 7.92
N ASP A 66 -3.55 20.14 8.52
CA ASP A 66 -2.27 19.89 7.87
C ASP A 66 -1.56 18.68 8.50
N LEU A 67 -0.48 18.24 7.84
CA LEU A 67 0.31 17.07 8.22
C LEU A 67 1.55 17.41 9.07
N SER A 68 1.91 18.69 9.19
CA SER A 68 3.28 19.11 9.54
C SER A 68 3.70 18.78 10.98
N ALA A 69 2.74 18.66 11.90
CA ALA A 69 2.99 18.35 13.31
C ALA A 69 2.79 16.87 13.68
N GLN A 70 2.37 16.02 12.72
CA GLN A 70 1.77 14.73 13.05
C GLN A 70 2.71 13.56 12.72
N SER A 71 2.99 12.73 13.72
CA SER A 71 3.53 11.39 13.49
C SER A 71 2.37 10.45 13.21
N TYR A 72 2.35 9.86 12.02
CA TYR A 72 1.28 8.96 11.60
C TYR A 72 1.80 7.86 10.67
N ALA A 73 1.08 6.74 10.66
CA ALA A 73 1.25 5.65 9.72
C ALA A 73 0.15 5.68 8.66
N THR A 74 0.35 4.97 7.56
CA THR A 74 -0.67 4.74 6.53
C THR A 74 -0.93 3.25 6.36
N ILE A 75 -2.13 2.88 5.92
CA ILE A 75 -2.42 1.51 5.48
C ILE A 75 -2.44 1.45 3.94
N SER A 76 -1.77 0.44 3.38
CA SER A 76 -1.88 0.05 1.97
C SER A 76 -2.56 -1.29 1.85
N TYR A 77 -3.62 -1.40 1.05
CA TYR A 77 -4.42 -2.63 0.95
C TYR A 77 -5.27 -2.68 -0.32
N VAL A 78 -5.90 -3.82 -0.56
CA VAL A 78 -6.93 -3.99 -1.60
C VAL A 78 -8.32 -3.88 -0.98
N TRP A 79 -9.21 -3.12 -1.62
CA TRP A 79 -10.59 -2.95 -1.12
C TRP A 79 -11.39 -4.25 -1.11
N ARG A 80 -11.06 -5.16 -2.03
CA ARG A 80 -11.58 -6.52 -2.08
C ARG A 80 -10.41 -7.47 -1.89
N GLY A 81 -10.27 -7.93 -0.67
CA GLY A 81 -9.20 -8.78 -0.19
C GLY A 81 -9.45 -10.26 -0.43
N VAL A 82 -8.63 -11.08 0.20
CA VAL A 82 -8.75 -12.53 0.09
C VAL A 82 -10.05 -12.98 0.77
N ILE A 83 -10.76 -13.86 0.08
CA ILE A 83 -12.03 -14.44 0.53
C ILE A 83 -11.73 -15.70 1.36
N GLY A 84 -12.56 -15.97 2.35
CA GLY A 84 -12.43 -17.13 3.22
C GLY A 84 -12.60 -16.74 4.68
N PRO A 85 -12.90 -17.70 5.56
CA PRO A 85 -13.06 -17.40 6.97
C PRO A 85 -11.74 -16.86 7.53
N ALA A 86 -11.84 -15.82 8.36
CA ALA A 86 -10.74 -15.49 9.26
C ALA A 86 -10.52 -16.68 10.22
N THR A 87 -9.31 -16.83 10.74
CA THR A 87 -9.10 -17.74 11.87
C THR A 87 -10.00 -17.33 13.03
N ALA A 88 -10.34 -18.28 13.90
CA ALA A 88 -11.15 -17.98 15.08
C ALA A 88 -10.55 -16.87 15.95
N SER A 89 -9.22 -16.75 15.98
CA SER A 89 -8.49 -15.67 16.66
C SER A 89 -8.68 -14.30 16.01
N MET A 90 -8.88 -14.23 14.70
CA MET A 90 -8.99 -12.99 13.91
C MET A 90 -10.44 -12.58 13.60
N ALA A 91 -11.42 -13.25 14.20
CA ALA A 91 -12.86 -12.99 14.04
C ALA A 91 -13.55 -12.62 15.37
N LYS A 92 -12.76 -12.27 16.39
CA LYS A 92 -13.24 -12.15 17.78
C LYS A 92 -14.20 -10.98 17.99
N TYR A 93 -13.95 -9.86 17.31
CA TYR A 93 -14.71 -8.63 17.54
C TYR A 93 -15.64 -8.26 16.39
N GLY A 94 -15.64 -9.05 15.31
CA GLY A 94 -16.46 -8.81 14.13
C GLY A 94 -15.86 -7.75 13.21
N SER A 95 -16.74 -7.12 12.43
CA SER A 95 -16.34 -6.14 11.41
C SER A 95 -17.34 -5.00 11.33
N PHE A 96 -16.92 -3.87 10.77
CA PHE A 96 -17.78 -2.72 10.51
C PHE A 96 -17.63 -2.23 9.08
N ALA A 97 -18.67 -1.56 8.57
CA ALA A 97 -18.65 -0.90 7.27
C ALA A 97 -18.48 0.62 7.43
N VAL A 98 -18.09 1.29 6.35
CA VAL A 98 -18.03 2.76 6.29
C VAL A 98 -19.01 3.23 5.23
N ALA A 99 -19.94 4.11 5.60
CA ALA A 99 -21.06 4.53 4.74
C ALA A 99 -20.59 5.06 3.38
N SER A 100 -19.53 5.88 3.37
CA SER A 100 -18.99 6.43 2.14
C SER A 100 -18.27 5.41 1.25
N ALA A 101 -17.91 4.23 1.77
CA ALA A 101 -17.07 3.25 1.08
C ALA A 101 -17.65 1.83 1.13
N ILE A 102 -18.98 1.72 0.99
CA ILE A 102 -19.73 0.47 1.15
C ILE A 102 -19.41 -0.61 0.10
N ASP A 103 -18.87 -0.20 -1.06
CA ASP A 103 -18.47 -1.10 -2.15
C ASP A 103 -17.21 -1.92 -1.82
N GLY A 104 -16.48 -1.53 -0.77
CA GLY A 104 -15.33 -2.25 -0.24
C GLY A 104 -15.73 -3.27 0.82
N ASP A 105 -14.80 -4.17 1.14
CA ASP A 105 -15.00 -5.19 2.15
C ASP A 105 -15.18 -4.61 3.56
N PRO A 106 -16.00 -5.17 4.48
CA PRO A 106 -16.00 -4.72 5.87
C PRO A 106 -14.59 -4.70 6.49
N ILE A 107 -14.33 -3.72 7.36
CA ILE A 107 -13.07 -3.61 8.11
C ILE A 107 -13.16 -4.57 9.30
N SER A 108 -12.29 -5.58 9.36
CA SER A 108 -12.15 -6.38 10.58
C SER A 108 -11.56 -5.54 11.70
N ILE A 109 -12.21 -5.59 12.84
CA ILE A 109 -11.78 -4.86 14.03
C ILE A 109 -10.48 -5.45 14.57
N ASP A 110 -10.32 -6.78 14.52
CA ASP A 110 -9.08 -7.48 14.89
C ASP A 110 -7.90 -7.04 14.01
N VAL A 111 -8.09 -6.98 12.68
CA VAL A 111 -7.06 -6.50 11.76
C VAL A 111 -6.64 -5.07 12.10
N LEU A 112 -7.61 -4.17 12.31
CA LEU A 112 -7.32 -2.77 12.65
C LEU A 112 -6.60 -2.65 14.00
N LEU A 113 -6.98 -3.45 15.00
CA LEU A 113 -6.30 -3.53 16.30
C LEU A 113 -4.86 -3.99 16.18
N HIS A 114 -4.58 -5.01 15.35
CA HIS A 114 -3.23 -5.54 15.17
C HIS A 114 -2.33 -4.50 14.51
N VAL A 115 -2.81 -3.82 13.46
CA VAL A 115 -2.04 -2.74 12.82
C VAL A 115 -1.85 -1.55 13.76
N CYS A 116 -2.86 -1.15 14.53
CA CYS A 116 -2.71 -0.09 15.53
C CYS A 116 -1.71 -0.50 16.63
N ARG A 117 -1.66 -1.77 17.03
CA ARG A 117 -0.64 -2.28 17.96
C ARG A 117 0.76 -2.21 17.34
N ALA A 118 0.93 -2.57 16.07
CA ALA A 118 2.19 -2.41 15.36
C ALA A 118 2.63 -0.93 15.34
N CYS A 119 1.69 0.00 15.07
CA CYS A 119 1.95 1.44 15.14
C CYS A 119 2.45 1.86 16.53
N LEU A 120 1.81 1.40 17.60
CA LEU A 120 2.20 1.73 18.97
C LEU A 120 3.57 1.15 19.35
N LEU A 121 3.93 -0.05 18.86
CA LEU A 121 5.27 -0.62 19.01
C LEU A 121 6.33 0.27 18.34
N ASP A 122 6.00 0.81 17.18
CA ASP A 122 6.84 1.76 16.43
C ASP A 122 6.72 3.22 16.92
N LYS A 123 5.97 3.46 18.01
CA LYS A 123 5.72 4.78 18.63
C LYS A 123 4.99 5.78 17.71
N ILE A 124 4.14 5.27 16.84
CA ILE A 124 3.30 6.03 15.91
C ILE A 124 1.87 6.11 16.47
N PRO A 125 1.38 7.29 16.87
CA PRO A 125 0.11 7.42 17.58
C PRO A 125 -1.13 7.41 16.67
N LEU A 126 -0.96 7.74 15.39
CA LEU A 126 -2.05 7.94 14.45
C LEU A 126 -1.90 7.03 13.24
N ILE A 127 -3.02 6.61 12.67
CA ILE A 127 -3.02 5.83 11.42
C ILE A 127 -4.06 6.36 10.43
N TRP A 128 -3.65 6.46 9.17
CA TRP A 128 -4.47 6.86 8.05
C TRP A 128 -4.93 5.63 7.26
N LEU A 129 -6.24 5.52 7.05
CA LEU A 129 -6.88 4.50 6.25
C LEU A 129 -7.81 5.20 5.27
N ASP A 130 -7.60 5.04 3.96
CA ASP A 130 -8.35 5.75 2.91
C ASP A 130 -9.88 5.75 3.10
N ARG A 131 -10.48 4.67 3.59
CA ARG A 131 -11.92 4.54 3.81
C ARG A 131 -12.47 5.40 4.95
N LEU A 132 -11.65 5.69 5.96
CA LEU A 132 -11.98 6.63 7.04
C LEU A 132 -11.31 8.00 6.86
N GLY A 133 -10.29 8.06 5.99
CA GLY A 133 -9.51 9.24 5.67
C GLY A 133 -10.17 10.14 4.63
N ILE A 134 -10.83 9.52 3.65
CA ILE A 134 -11.39 10.18 2.46
C ILE A 134 -12.91 10.01 2.49
N ILE A 135 -13.64 11.12 2.38
CA ILE A 135 -15.09 11.05 2.20
C ILE A 135 -15.36 10.84 0.73
N GLN A 136 -15.93 9.68 0.41
CA GLN A 136 -16.10 9.27 -0.98
C GLN A 136 -17.51 9.55 -1.52
N THR A 137 -18.40 10.15 -0.72
CA THR A 137 -19.76 10.48 -1.12
C THR A 137 -19.79 11.55 -2.21
N SER A 138 -20.82 11.54 -3.05
CA SER A 138 -21.01 12.53 -4.13
C SER A 138 -21.17 13.96 -3.60
N SER A 139 -21.68 14.11 -2.36
CA SER A 139 -21.89 15.40 -1.70
C SER A 139 -20.60 16.19 -1.46
N LEU A 140 -19.45 15.52 -1.34
CA LEU A 140 -18.13 16.15 -1.10
C LEU A 140 -17.14 15.78 -2.21
N ARG A 141 -17.55 15.94 -3.48
CA ARG A 141 -16.69 15.70 -4.65
C ARG A 141 -15.38 16.50 -4.61
N GLU A 142 -15.39 17.67 -3.98
CA GLU A 142 -14.19 18.49 -3.78
C GLU A 142 -13.19 17.82 -2.82
N ASP A 143 -13.64 17.26 -1.69
CA ASP A 143 -12.78 16.53 -0.74
C ASP A 143 -12.06 15.39 -1.46
N LYS A 144 -12.80 14.57 -2.22
CA LYS A 144 -12.22 13.46 -2.97
C LYS A 144 -11.13 13.92 -3.96
N ALA A 145 -11.41 14.95 -4.75
CA ALA A 145 -10.43 15.49 -5.71
C ALA A 145 -9.21 16.10 -4.99
N TRP A 146 -9.43 16.76 -3.85
CA TRP A 146 -8.39 17.34 -3.02
C TRP A 146 -7.49 16.27 -2.37
N GLN A 147 -8.09 15.16 -1.92
CA GLN A 147 -7.39 14.02 -1.33
C GLN A 147 -6.53 13.31 -2.38
N ILE A 148 -7.08 13.02 -3.57
CA ILE A 148 -6.32 12.39 -4.67
C ILE A 148 -5.06 13.20 -5.01
N GLN A 149 -5.16 14.53 -5.08
CA GLN A 149 -4.02 15.42 -5.32
C GLN A 149 -2.95 15.36 -4.20
N ARG A 150 -3.34 14.98 -2.99
CA ARG A 150 -2.47 14.94 -1.81
C ARG A 150 -2.06 13.54 -1.39
N MET A 151 -2.59 12.48 -2.02
CA MET A 151 -2.30 11.10 -1.66
C MET A 151 -0.79 10.84 -1.64
N TYR A 152 -0.06 11.32 -2.64
CA TYR A 152 1.40 11.18 -2.65
C TYR A 152 2.04 11.81 -1.39
N SER A 153 1.68 13.04 -1.04
CA SER A 153 2.20 13.72 0.14
C SER A 153 1.82 13.02 1.44
N VAL A 154 0.62 12.43 1.53
CA VAL A 154 0.20 11.64 2.69
C VAL A 154 1.10 10.43 2.89
N TYR A 155 1.40 9.67 1.83
CA TYR A 155 2.29 8.51 1.94
C TYR A 155 3.76 8.91 2.07
N ALA A 156 4.22 9.93 1.35
CA ALA A 156 5.61 10.40 1.41
C ALA A 156 5.99 11.02 2.78
N SER A 157 5.02 11.58 3.49
CA SER A 157 5.22 12.22 4.79
C SER A 157 4.93 11.30 5.98
N CYS A 158 4.39 10.09 5.73
CA CYS A 158 4.12 9.15 6.82
C CYS A 158 5.42 8.62 7.44
N THR A 159 5.35 8.23 8.71
CA THR A 159 6.48 7.58 9.40
C THR A 159 6.69 6.18 8.84
N LYS A 160 5.60 5.43 8.63
CA LYS A 160 5.63 4.06 8.14
C LYS A 160 4.33 3.70 7.44
N CYS A 161 4.40 2.92 6.37
CA CYS A 161 3.25 2.33 5.72
C CYS A 161 3.13 0.85 6.07
N TYR A 162 1.97 0.45 6.59
CA TYR A 162 1.64 -0.95 6.83
C TYR A 162 0.84 -1.51 5.66
N VAL A 163 1.40 -2.51 5.01
CA VAL A 163 0.81 -3.21 3.88
C VAL A 163 -0.01 -4.38 4.41
N LEU A 164 -1.28 -4.45 3.97
CA LEU A 164 -2.19 -5.57 4.20
C LEU A 164 -2.51 -6.23 2.86
N PRO A 165 -1.68 -7.19 2.40
CA PRO A 165 -1.86 -7.78 1.07
C PRO A 165 -3.22 -8.47 0.92
N GLY A 166 -3.69 -9.08 2.02
CA GLY A 166 -4.98 -9.76 2.11
C GLY A 166 -6.20 -8.85 2.18
N GLY A 167 -6.03 -7.52 2.22
CA GLY A 167 -7.10 -6.57 2.48
C GLY A 167 -7.39 -6.36 3.97
N THR A 168 -8.58 -5.87 4.28
CA THR A 168 -8.95 -5.46 5.66
C THR A 168 -9.88 -6.45 6.38
N ARG A 169 -10.34 -7.51 5.71
CA ARG A 169 -11.17 -8.55 6.35
C ARG A 169 -10.40 -9.47 7.27
N ARG A 170 -9.19 -9.83 6.86
CA ARG A 170 -8.27 -10.69 7.62
C ARG A 170 -6.85 -10.47 7.12
N LEU A 171 -5.89 -10.87 7.95
CA LEU A 171 -4.50 -10.95 7.52
C LEU A 171 -4.31 -12.16 6.60
N ALA A 172 -3.48 -12.00 5.57
CA ALA A 172 -3.04 -13.10 4.71
C ALA A 172 -1.78 -13.73 5.31
N SER A 173 -1.58 -15.03 5.05
CA SER A 173 -0.31 -15.68 5.35
C SER A 173 0.71 -15.41 4.23
N ILE A 174 2.00 -15.60 4.52
CA ILE A 174 3.07 -15.46 3.50
C ILE A 174 2.87 -16.41 2.31
N GLY A 175 2.29 -17.59 2.55
CA GLY A 175 2.05 -18.62 1.54
C GLY A 175 0.76 -18.45 0.75
N GLU A 176 -0.02 -17.41 1.01
CA GLU A 176 -1.31 -17.19 0.38
C GLU A 176 -1.24 -16.10 -0.69
N PRO A 177 -1.58 -16.39 -1.96
CA PRO A 177 -1.54 -15.38 -3.02
C PRO A 177 -2.58 -14.28 -2.83
N THR A 178 -2.19 -13.05 -3.16
CA THR A 178 -3.04 -11.86 -3.04
C THR A 178 -2.92 -10.97 -4.27
N LEU A 179 -3.92 -10.09 -4.46
CA LEU A 179 -3.96 -9.14 -5.58
C LEU A 179 -3.27 -7.81 -5.30
N TRP A 180 -2.65 -7.64 -4.12
CA TRP A 180 -2.14 -6.34 -3.68
C TRP A 180 -1.12 -5.73 -4.64
N ILE A 181 -0.19 -6.53 -5.15
CA ILE A 181 0.88 -6.01 -6.02
C ILE A 181 0.39 -5.67 -7.43
N HIS A 182 -0.81 -6.09 -7.81
CA HIS A 182 -1.40 -5.83 -9.13
C HIS A 182 -2.17 -4.51 -9.18
N ARG A 183 -2.60 -3.96 -8.03
CA ARG A 183 -3.36 -2.70 -7.97
C ARG A 183 -2.46 -1.49 -8.28
N GLY A 184 -2.98 -0.51 -9.02
CA GLY A 184 -2.27 0.72 -9.40
C GLY A 184 -1.87 1.56 -8.19
N TRP A 185 -2.84 1.90 -7.34
CA TRP A 185 -2.64 2.72 -6.14
C TRP A 185 -1.57 2.16 -5.19
N THR A 186 -1.54 0.84 -4.97
CA THR A 186 -0.58 0.21 -4.05
C THR A 186 0.88 0.40 -4.46
N PHE A 187 1.15 0.81 -5.71
CA PHE A 187 2.49 1.15 -6.15
C PHE A 187 3.05 2.37 -5.42
N GLN A 188 2.36 3.50 -5.48
CA GLN A 188 2.78 4.71 -4.77
C GLN A 188 2.74 4.50 -3.27
N GLU A 189 1.76 3.76 -2.76
CA GLU A 189 1.64 3.45 -1.33
C GLU A 189 2.83 2.64 -0.80
N ALA A 190 3.54 1.91 -1.67
CA ALA A 190 4.76 1.18 -1.33
C ALA A 190 6.04 1.99 -1.55
N VAL A 191 6.08 2.84 -2.57
CA VAL A 191 7.30 3.54 -3.02
C VAL A 191 7.47 4.92 -2.39
N ALA A 192 6.38 5.64 -2.12
CA ALA A 192 6.43 6.98 -1.55
C ALA A 192 6.89 7.01 -0.08
N PRO A 193 6.44 6.09 0.81
CA PRO A 193 6.91 6.05 2.19
C PRO A 193 8.40 5.75 2.31
N LYS A 194 9.01 6.24 3.39
CA LYS A 194 10.41 5.91 3.73
C LYS A 194 10.55 4.47 4.25
N GLU A 195 9.54 4.00 4.97
CA GLU A 195 9.51 2.67 5.57
C GLU A 195 8.17 1.99 5.26
N CYS A 196 8.25 0.72 4.84
CA CYS A 196 7.10 -0.11 4.53
C CYS A 196 7.23 -1.48 5.18
N SER A 197 6.20 -1.93 5.90
CA SER A 197 6.13 -3.28 6.47
C SER A 197 4.86 -4.00 6.07
N VAL A 198 4.99 -5.27 5.74
CA VAL A 198 3.88 -6.17 5.45
C VAL A 198 3.41 -6.80 6.75
N VAL A 199 2.14 -6.64 7.08
CA VAL A 199 1.51 -7.30 8.23
C VAL A 199 0.82 -8.57 7.77
N ILE A 200 1.15 -9.68 8.42
CA ILE A 200 0.76 -11.03 8.02
C ILE A 200 0.13 -11.79 9.18
N GLN A 201 -0.68 -12.80 8.84
CA GLN A 201 -1.02 -13.87 9.78
C GLN A 201 0.24 -14.69 10.02
N TRP A 202 0.58 -14.89 11.30
CA TRP A 202 1.81 -15.57 11.69
C TRP A 202 1.61 -16.34 13.00
N GLU A 203 1.66 -17.67 12.90
CA GLU A 203 1.40 -18.59 14.03
C GLU A 203 2.68 -19.02 14.76
N CYS A 204 3.83 -18.64 14.23
CA CYS A 204 5.13 -18.91 14.82
C CYS A 204 5.57 -17.73 15.71
N THR A 205 6.66 -17.92 16.45
CA THR A 205 7.31 -16.79 17.11
C THR A 205 8.12 -15.95 16.14
N SER A 206 8.63 -14.81 16.61
CA SER A 206 9.57 -13.97 15.84
C SER A 206 10.74 -14.80 15.29
N GLY A 207 11.13 -14.50 14.06
CA GLY A 207 12.07 -15.30 13.30
C GLY A 207 12.93 -14.51 12.33
N ARG A 208 13.65 -15.24 11.48
CA ARG A 208 14.45 -14.68 10.40
C ARG A 208 14.29 -15.50 9.14
N PHE A 209 14.53 -14.88 8.00
CA PHE A 209 14.59 -15.57 6.72
C PHE A 209 15.79 -15.12 5.91
N GLY A 210 16.19 -15.96 4.96
CA GLY A 210 17.21 -15.63 3.98
C GLY A 210 17.77 -16.86 3.27
N ASN A 211 18.61 -16.63 2.28
CA ASN A 211 19.33 -17.71 1.61
C ASN A 211 20.65 -17.98 2.37
N PRO A 212 20.85 -19.18 2.95
CA PRO A 212 22.07 -19.51 3.70
C PRO A 212 23.36 -19.45 2.87
N ARG A 213 23.26 -19.63 1.55
CA ARG A 213 24.37 -19.59 0.60
C ARG A 213 24.59 -18.21 -0.02
N LYS A 214 23.58 -17.33 0.00
CA LYS A 214 23.61 -15.96 -0.57
C LYS A 214 22.95 -14.95 0.38
N PRO A 215 23.56 -14.66 1.54
CA PRO A 215 22.92 -13.88 2.60
C PRO A 215 22.73 -12.39 2.27
N LEU A 216 23.58 -11.84 1.39
CA LEU A 216 23.55 -10.43 1.00
C LEU A 216 22.26 -10.09 0.25
N GLY A 217 21.45 -9.20 0.83
CA GLY A 217 20.27 -8.61 0.20
C GLY A 217 19.03 -9.50 0.13
N THR A 218 19.07 -10.75 0.60
CA THR A 218 17.92 -11.69 0.56
C THR A 218 17.40 -12.08 1.93
N SER A 219 17.93 -11.48 3.00
CA SER A 219 17.60 -11.81 4.39
C SER A 219 16.75 -10.72 5.06
N GLY A 220 16.04 -11.11 6.11
CA GLY A 220 15.20 -10.23 6.92
C GLY A 220 14.69 -10.89 8.18
N THR A 221 13.91 -10.14 8.95
CA THR A 221 13.29 -10.59 10.21
C THR A 221 11.77 -10.69 10.06
N VAL A 222 11.19 -11.57 10.86
CA VAL A 222 9.75 -11.65 11.10
C VAL A 222 9.54 -11.26 12.56
N GLU A 223 8.82 -10.17 12.81
CA GLU A 223 8.64 -9.60 14.15
C GLU A 223 7.19 -9.75 14.59
N GLU A 224 6.94 -10.49 15.67
CA GLU A 224 5.59 -10.65 16.21
C GLU A 224 4.99 -9.31 16.64
N ILE A 225 3.73 -9.11 16.27
CA ILE A 225 2.89 -8.01 16.77
C ILE A 225 1.98 -8.54 17.88
N VAL A 226 1.33 -9.66 17.62
CA VAL A 226 0.47 -10.39 18.57
C VAL A 226 0.88 -11.83 18.54
N SER A 227 1.18 -12.38 19.72
CA SER A 227 1.89 -13.64 19.77
C SER A 227 1.06 -14.79 19.21
N GLY A 228 1.64 -15.55 18.28
CA GLY A 228 0.98 -16.65 17.58
C GLY A 228 -0.21 -16.25 16.69
N GLU A 229 -0.41 -14.96 16.42
CA GLU A 229 -1.51 -14.48 15.58
C GLU A 229 -1.03 -13.63 14.39
N SER A 230 -0.08 -12.71 14.62
CA SER A 230 0.36 -11.79 13.57
C SER A 230 1.79 -11.29 13.75
N ALA A 231 2.43 -10.98 12.63
CA ALA A 231 3.76 -10.43 12.58
C ALA A 231 3.88 -9.35 11.49
N GLN A 232 4.97 -8.58 11.55
CA GLN A 232 5.39 -7.67 10.49
C GLN A 232 6.72 -8.10 9.88
N ILE A 233 6.88 -7.80 8.58
CA ILE A 233 8.11 -8.02 7.82
C ILE A 233 8.40 -6.77 6.98
N GLU A 234 9.65 -6.34 6.88
CA GLU A 234 10.06 -5.24 6.00
C GLU A 234 9.78 -5.59 4.52
N LEU A 235 9.08 -4.69 3.81
CA LEU A 235 8.58 -4.96 2.46
C LEU A 235 9.70 -5.24 1.46
N SER A 236 10.81 -4.49 1.50
CA SER A 236 11.89 -4.67 0.53
C SER A 236 12.62 -6.01 0.73
N SER A 237 12.87 -6.43 1.96
CA SER A 237 13.43 -7.75 2.27
C SER A 237 12.49 -8.87 1.84
N LEU A 238 11.18 -8.75 2.08
CA LEU A 238 10.22 -9.78 1.64
C LEU A 238 10.11 -9.88 0.12
N LEU A 239 10.13 -8.74 -0.60
CA LEU A 239 10.15 -8.72 -2.07
C LEU A 239 11.40 -9.37 -2.65
N LYS A 240 12.59 -9.04 -2.11
CA LYS A 240 13.86 -9.64 -2.55
C LYS A 240 13.88 -11.14 -2.26
N ALA A 241 13.36 -11.58 -1.12
CA ALA A 241 13.21 -12.99 -0.80
C ALA A 241 12.22 -13.71 -1.74
N SER A 242 11.13 -13.06 -2.15
CA SER A 242 10.13 -13.66 -3.05
C SER A 242 10.65 -14.00 -4.45
N VAL A 243 11.74 -13.34 -4.88
CA VAL A 243 12.39 -13.58 -6.18
C VAL A 243 13.73 -14.31 -6.05
N ALA A 244 14.13 -14.64 -4.82
CA ALA A 244 15.38 -15.34 -4.56
C ALA A 244 15.17 -16.85 -4.50
N GLU A 245 16.16 -17.61 -4.96
CA GLU A 245 16.18 -19.06 -4.82
C GLU A 245 16.53 -19.47 -3.39
N ASN A 246 16.01 -20.62 -2.94
CA ASN A 246 16.43 -21.29 -1.69
C ASN A 246 16.36 -20.42 -0.42
N VAL A 247 15.34 -19.57 -0.30
CA VAL A 247 15.06 -18.83 0.95
C VAL A 247 14.52 -19.78 2.00
N GLU A 248 15.08 -19.72 3.21
CA GLU A 248 14.60 -20.48 4.36
C GLU A 248 14.06 -19.55 5.45
N PHE A 249 12.91 -19.89 6.04
CA PHE A 249 12.42 -19.28 7.27
C PHE A 249 12.87 -20.10 8.47
N ARG A 250 13.34 -19.43 9.51
CA ARG A 250 13.85 -20.07 10.74
C ARG A 250 13.37 -19.34 11.99
N ILE A 251 12.94 -20.13 12.97
CA ILE A 251 12.69 -19.70 14.34
C ILE A 251 13.98 -19.97 15.14
N PRO A 252 14.69 -18.95 15.64
CA PRO A 252 15.94 -19.14 16.37
C PRO A 252 15.76 -20.02 17.61
N SER A 253 16.64 -20.99 17.81
CA SER A 253 16.68 -21.78 19.06
C SER A 253 17.39 -21.05 20.22
N GLY A 254 18.06 -19.92 19.92
CA GLY A 254 18.74 -19.06 20.87
C GLY A 254 19.09 -17.69 20.28
N PRO A 255 19.55 -16.72 21.10
CA PRO A 255 19.92 -15.39 20.63
C PRO A 255 21.10 -15.47 19.64
N GLY A 256 20.97 -14.82 18.49
CA GLY A 256 22.09 -14.64 17.54
C GLY A 256 22.41 -15.85 16.64
N THR A 257 21.88 -17.05 16.88
CA THR A 257 22.17 -18.23 16.04
C THR A 257 21.30 -18.27 14.77
N TRP A 258 21.88 -18.70 13.64
CA TRP A 258 21.10 -19.13 12.46
C TRP A 258 20.58 -20.57 12.62
N GLU A 259 21.05 -21.27 13.64
CA GLU A 259 20.52 -22.55 14.10
C GLU A 259 19.16 -22.32 14.74
N GLY A 260 18.16 -23.04 14.23
CA GLY A 260 16.76 -22.80 14.53
C GLY A 260 15.87 -23.80 13.81
N GLN A 261 14.62 -23.91 14.26
CA GLN A 261 13.62 -24.74 13.59
C GLN A 261 13.29 -24.12 12.23
N LYS A 262 13.47 -24.89 11.16
CA LYS A 262 13.04 -24.48 9.81
C LYS A 262 11.52 -24.49 9.74
N VAL A 263 10.95 -23.43 9.18
CA VAL A 263 9.52 -23.31 8.89
C VAL A 263 9.35 -23.49 7.39
N ASP A 264 8.52 -24.45 6.99
CA ASP A 264 8.26 -24.73 5.57
C ASP A 264 7.22 -23.74 5.03
N ILE A 265 7.70 -22.70 4.34
CA ILE A 265 6.87 -21.64 3.79
C ILE A 265 7.42 -21.26 2.42
N THR A 266 6.54 -21.24 1.43
CA THR A 266 6.81 -20.64 0.11
C THR A 266 6.21 -19.24 0.08
N ILE A 267 6.96 -18.23 -0.36
CA ILE A 267 6.43 -16.87 -0.49
C ILE A 267 5.51 -16.80 -1.71
N ARG A 268 4.21 -16.63 -1.47
CA ARG A 268 3.20 -16.45 -2.53
C ARG A 268 2.37 -15.19 -2.35
N ILE A 269 2.56 -14.44 -1.27
CA ILE A 269 1.76 -13.25 -0.93
C ILE A 269 1.70 -12.15 -2.00
N PHE A 270 2.64 -12.13 -2.94
CA PHE A 270 2.67 -11.22 -4.09
C PHE A 270 2.09 -11.82 -5.39
N GLY A 271 1.30 -12.89 -5.29
CA GLY A 271 0.62 -13.54 -6.41
C GLY A 271 1.24 -14.88 -6.80
N THR A 272 0.62 -15.53 -7.78
CA THR A 272 1.06 -16.83 -8.30
C THR A 272 1.97 -16.70 -9.53
N ASP A 273 2.59 -17.82 -9.95
CA ASP A 273 3.34 -17.86 -11.21
C ASP A 273 2.45 -17.62 -12.44
N GLU A 274 1.18 -18.06 -12.39
CA GLU A 274 0.20 -17.85 -13.46
C GLU A 274 -0.19 -16.37 -13.63
N GLU A 275 -0.13 -15.61 -12.53
CA GLU A 275 -0.35 -14.16 -12.48
C GLU A 275 0.95 -13.37 -12.66
N ALA A 276 2.08 -14.06 -12.85
CA ALA A 276 3.41 -13.48 -12.91
C ALA A 276 3.74 -12.60 -11.67
N GLY A 277 3.35 -13.06 -10.47
CA GLY A 277 3.56 -12.36 -9.20
C GLY A 277 5.03 -12.03 -8.94
N TRP A 278 5.95 -12.96 -9.24
CA TRP A 278 7.40 -12.72 -9.10
C TRP A 278 7.91 -11.58 -9.99
N ARG A 279 7.30 -11.33 -11.15
CA ARG A 279 7.70 -10.22 -12.05
C ARG A 279 7.25 -8.87 -11.49
N HIS A 280 6.06 -8.82 -10.91
CA HIS A 280 5.59 -7.65 -10.18
C HIS A 280 6.50 -7.37 -8.98
N ALA A 281 6.88 -8.42 -8.25
CA ALA A 281 7.79 -8.32 -7.12
C ALA A 281 9.18 -7.82 -7.54
N PHE A 282 9.71 -8.33 -8.66
CA PHE A 282 10.97 -7.87 -9.24
C PHE A 282 10.93 -6.39 -9.63
N ALA A 283 9.90 -5.96 -10.38
CA ALA A 283 9.78 -4.57 -10.80
C ALA A 283 9.55 -3.61 -9.62
N LEU A 284 8.78 -4.00 -8.62
CA LEU A 284 8.61 -3.22 -7.40
C LEU A 284 9.92 -3.15 -6.60
N SER A 285 10.66 -4.25 -6.48
CA SER A 285 11.97 -4.28 -5.82
C SER A 285 12.96 -3.32 -6.49
N ALA A 286 12.97 -3.26 -7.83
CA ALA A 286 13.76 -2.29 -8.59
C ALA A 286 13.30 -0.84 -8.32
N ALA A 287 11.99 -0.61 -8.26
CA ALA A 287 11.42 0.70 -7.95
C ALA A 287 11.67 1.14 -6.50
N LEU A 288 11.96 0.23 -5.56
CA LEU A 288 12.30 0.55 -4.17
C LEU A 288 13.80 0.82 -3.94
N GLN A 289 14.67 0.51 -4.91
CA GLN A 289 16.11 0.78 -4.76
C GLN A 289 16.37 2.28 -4.54
N PRO A 290 17.21 2.66 -3.56
CA PRO A 290 17.58 4.06 -3.39
C PRO A 290 18.24 4.60 -4.66
N VAL A 291 18.13 5.92 -4.86
CA VAL A 291 18.82 6.57 -5.98
C VAL A 291 20.32 6.55 -5.67
N ASP A 292 21.09 5.98 -6.58
CA ASP A 292 22.54 6.13 -6.59
C ASP A 292 22.86 7.42 -7.36
N GLU A 293 23.26 8.48 -6.64
CA GLU A 293 23.52 9.79 -7.23
C GLU A 293 24.72 9.79 -8.18
N VAL A 294 25.64 8.83 -8.05
CA VAL A 294 26.79 8.68 -8.95
C VAL A 294 26.37 8.01 -10.25
N VAL A 295 25.52 6.99 -10.15
CA VAL A 295 25.13 6.12 -11.28
C VAL A 295 23.85 6.59 -11.99
N ASP A 296 23.00 7.37 -11.33
CA ASP A 296 21.73 7.91 -11.81
C ASP A 296 21.46 9.35 -11.30
N PRO A 297 22.34 10.33 -11.58
CA PRO A 297 22.22 11.70 -11.06
C PRO A 297 20.92 12.41 -11.46
N GLN A 298 20.30 11.99 -12.56
CA GLN A 298 19.03 12.57 -13.07
C GLN A 298 17.80 11.71 -12.72
N CYS A 299 17.98 10.65 -11.92
CA CYS A 299 16.93 9.69 -11.53
C CYS A 299 16.22 9.03 -12.73
N ILE A 300 16.89 8.89 -13.88
CA ILE A 300 16.31 8.30 -15.09
C ILE A 300 16.04 6.81 -14.86
N LYS A 301 17.00 6.07 -14.29
CA LYS A 301 16.83 4.64 -14.01
C LYS A 301 15.70 4.41 -13.01
N LYS A 302 15.63 5.23 -11.96
CA LYS A 302 14.53 5.21 -10.98
C LYS A 302 13.17 5.47 -11.64
N LYS A 303 13.06 6.51 -12.47
CA LYS A 303 11.83 6.86 -13.22
C LYS A 303 11.43 5.77 -14.22
N THR A 304 12.39 5.13 -14.87
CA THR A 304 12.13 3.96 -15.74
C THR A 304 11.59 2.78 -14.93
N ALA A 305 12.13 2.51 -13.74
CA ALA A 305 11.61 1.48 -12.84
C ALA A 305 10.17 1.80 -12.38
N PHE A 306 9.85 3.09 -12.17
CA PHE A 306 8.48 3.52 -11.87
C PHE A 306 7.52 3.20 -13.01
N TRP A 307 7.86 3.59 -14.24
CA TRP A 307 7.04 3.27 -15.41
C TRP A 307 6.87 1.77 -15.60
N ARG A 308 7.94 0.97 -15.45
CA ARG A 308 7.90 -0.49 -15.58
C ARG A 308 6.95 -1.13 -14.57
N SER A 309 7.03 -0.74 -13.30
CA SER A 309 6.13 -1.30 -12.28
C SER A 309 4.68 -0.84 -12.51
N ALA A 310 4.47 0.43 -12.85
CA ALA A 310 3.14 0.99 -13.11
C ALA A 310 2.46 0.33 -14.33
N GLN A 311 3.21 0.04 -15.39
CA GLN A 311 2.71 -0.55 -16.63
C GLN A 311 2.14 -1.97 -16.42
N MET A 312 2.60 -2.71 -15.41
CA MET A 312 2.09 -4.06 -15.13
C MET A 312 0.86 -4.08 -14.22
N ARG A 313 0.44 -2.92 -13.71
CA ARG A 313 -0.64 -2.80 -12.72
C ARG A 313 -1.96 -2.39 -13.37
N THR A 314 -3.04 -2.55 -12.60
CA THR A 314 -4.42 -2.32 -13.04
C THR A 314 -5.21 -1.48 -12.05
N SER A 315 -6.29 -0.89 -12.55
CA SER A 315 -7.24 -0.12 -11.75
C SER A 315 -8.65 -0.28 -12.33
N SER A 316 -9.66 -0.23 -11.46
CA SER A 316 -11.07 -0.24 -11.90
C SER A 316 -11.43 1.02 -12.70
N ARG A 317 -10.72 2.13 -12.47
CA ARG A 317 -10.85 3.37 -13.24
C ARG A 317 -9.56 3.58 -14.03
N PRO A 318 -9.58 3.55 -15.37
CA PRO A 318 -8.37 3.71 -16.18
C PRO A 318 -7.57 4.98 -15.86
N VAL A 319 -8.24 6.10 -15.57
CA VAL A 319 -7.57 7.36 -15.21
C VAL A 319 -6.76 7.28 -13.92
N ASP A 320 -7.19 6.44 -12.97
CA ASP A 320 -6.50 6.28 -11.69
C ASP A 320 -5.11 5.66 -11.85
N MET A 321 -4.82 4.97 -12.96
CA MET A 321 -3.45 4.51 -13.27
C MET A 321 -2.45 5.65 -13.39
N VAL A 322 -2.91 6.84 -13.79
CA VAL A 322 -2.10 8.05 -13.90
C VAL A 322 -2.04 8.77 -12.55
N PHE A 323 -3.19 8.93 -11.88
CA PHE A 323 -3.24 9.57 -10.56
C PHE A 323 -2.45 8.79 -9.51
N SER A 324 -2.36 7.47 -9.61
CA SER A 324 -1.59 6.62 -8.71
C SER A 324 -0.08 6.76 -8.87
N ILE A 325 0.42 7.46 -9.89
CA ILE A 325 1.87 7.60 -10.13
C ILE A 325 2.32 9.05 -10.30
N MET A 326 1.41 10.00 -10.55
CA MET A 326 1.77 11.40 -10.84
C MET A 326 2.70 12.00 -9.77
N GLY A 327 2.46 11.72 -8.49
CA GLY A 327 3.27 12.25 -7.39
C GLY A 327 4.70 11.70 -7.36
N LEU A 328 4.91 10.46 -7.82
CA LEU A 328 6.25 9.86 -7.96
C LEU A 328 7.10 10.60 -9.01
N PHE A 329 6.45 11.31 -9.93
CA PHE A 329 7.12 12.14 -10.95
C PHE A 329 7.12 13.64 -10.60
N GLY A 330 6.69 14.03 -9.39
CA GLY A 330 6.62 15.44 -9.00
C GLY A 330 5.47 16.21 -9.66
N VAL A 331 4.46 15.50 -10.17
CA VAL A 331 3.31 16.06 -10.90
C VAL A 331 2.06 15.98 -10.05
N THR A 332 1.20 17.01 -10.14
CA THR A 332 -0.12 17.01 -9.51
C THR A 332 -1.16 17.44 -10.54
N LEU A 333 -1.92 16.48 -11.04
CA LEU A 333 -3.05 16.71 -11.94
C LEU A 333 -4.32 16.93 -11.13
N ASN A 334 -5.22 17.78 -11.62
CA ASN A 334 -6.54 17.97 -11.03
C ASN A 334 -7.51 16.88 -11.52
N PRO A 335 -8.02 15.98 -10.65
CA PRO A 335 -8.88 14.88 -11.08
C PRO A 335 -10.23 15.34 -11.68
N ARG A 336 -10.61 16.60 -11.48
CA ARG A 336 -11.85 17.17 -12.04
C ARG A 336 -11.73 17.50 -13.54
N GLU A 337 -10.51 17.53 -14.09
CA GLU A 337 -10.24 17.80 -15.50
C GLU A 337 -10.33 16.54 -16.39
N PHE A 338 -10.53 15.35 -15.80
CA PHE A 338 -10.48 14.08 -16.51
C PHE A 338 -11.70 13.21 -16.21
N GLU A 339 -12.18 12.51 -17.22
CA GLU A 339 -13.23 11.50 -17.07
C GLU A 339 -12.67 10.18 -16.52
N THR A 340 -13.52 9.34 -15.95
CA THR A 340 -13.12 8.07 -15.30
C THR A 340 -12.36 7.11 -16.22
N HIS A 341 -12.64 7.17 -17.52
CA HIS A 341 -12.03 6.33 -18.56
C HIS A 341 -10.91 7.04 -19.32
N ASP A 342 -10.62 8.31 -19.01
CA ASP A 342 -9.65 9.12 -19.74
C ASP A 342 -8.19 8.87 -19.29
N ARG A 343 -7.75 7.62 -19.45
CA ARG A 343 -6.34 7.26 -19.22
C ARG A 343 -5.42 7.95 -20.22
N LEU A 344 -5.86 8.08 -21.48
CA LEU A 344 -5.06 8.64 -22.55
C LEU A 344 -4.77 10.13 -22.31
N GLY A 345 -5.80 10.95 -22.11
CA GLY A 345 -5.67 12.38 -21.84
C GLY A 345 -4.86 12.65 -20.58
N ALA A 346 -5.10 11.90 -19.51
CA ALA A 346 -4.30 12.00 -18.29
C ALA A 346 -2.83 11.62 -18.51
N THR A 347 -2.54 10.60 -19.33
CA THR A 347 -1.17 10.21 -19.67
C THR A 347 -0.46 11.30 -20.49
N ILE A 348 -1.17 11.91 -21.45
CA ILE A 348 -0.65 13.05 -22.23
C ILE A 348 -0.35 14.23 -21.30
N ALA A 349 -1.26 14.56 -20.38
CA ALA A 349 -1.06 15.63 -19.41
C ALA A 349 0.20 15.39 -18.56
N LEU A 350 0.32 14.19 -17.98
CA LEU A 350 1.46 13.77 -17.18
C LEU A 350 2.79 13.81 -17.98
N ALA A 351 2.81 13.21 -19.17
CA ALA A 351 4.03 12.95 -19.91
C ALA A 351 4.49 14.12 -20.79
N THR A 352 3.61 14.71 -21.59
CA THR A 352 3.98 15.62 -22.69
C THR A 352 3.47 17.05 -22.51
N GLY A 353 2.27 17.22 -21.96
CA GLY A 353 1.50 18.45 -22.09
C GLY A 353 1.78 19.52 -21.04
N ARG A 354 2.11 19.16 -19.80
CA ARG A 354 2.17 20.18 -18.73
C ARG A 354 3.23 19.99 -17.64
N GLU A 355 3.70 18.78 -17.30
CA GLU A 355 4.55 18.67 -16.09
C GLU A 355 5.88 17.92 -16.25
N ILE A 356 5.99 16.66 -16.71
CA ILE A 356 7.30 15.98 -16.68
C ILE A 356 8.33 16.68 -17.58
N LEU A 357 8.07 16.81 -18.88
CA LEU A 357 9.03 17.45 -19.80
C LEU A 357 9.15 18.96 -19.55
N LYS A 358 8.07 19.63 -19.16
CA LYS A 358 8.09 21.08 -18.86
C LYS A 358 8.89 21.42 -17.61
N GLN A 359 8.95 20.53 -16.63
CA GLN A 359 9.81 20.65 -15.45
C GLN A 359 11.27 20.24 -15.72
N GLY A 360 11.66 20.08 -17.00
CA GLY A 360 13.01 19.63 -17.37
C GLY A 360 13.27 18.15 -17.12
N GLY A 361 12.22 17.35 -16.94
CA GLY A 361 12.32 15.90 -16.78
C GLY A 361 12.69 15.17 -18.08
N SER A 362 13.06 13.90 -17.95
CA SER A 362 13.44 13.03 -19.07
C SER A 362 12.27 12.15 -19.53
N PRO A 363 12.24 11.74 -20.81
CA PRO A 363 11.25 10.82 -21.35
C PRO A 363 11.53 9.36 -20.95
N ALA A 364 11.64 9.09 -19.65
CA ALA A 364 12.01 7.78 -19.10
C ALA A 364 11.02 6.66 -19.50
N TRP A 365 9.80 7.01 -19.91
CA TRP A 365 8.81 6.05 -20.39
C TRP A 365 9.23 5.35 -21.70
N LEU A 366 10.15 5.92 -22.48
CA LEU A 366 10.66 5.29 -23.71
C LEU A 366 11.35 3.94 -23.43
N ALA A 367 11.88 3.75 -22.21
CA ALA A 367 12.53 2.52 -21.80
C ALA A 367 11.61 1.56 -21.01
N THR A 368 10.30 1.84 -20.96
CA THR A 368 9.33 1.02 -20.21
C THR A 368 9.29 -0.40 -20.74
N SER A 369 9.15 -0.58 -22.05
CA SER A 369 9.22 -1.88 -22.71
C SER A 369 9.58 -1.69 -24.18
N LEU A 370 10.45 -2.56 -24.71
CA LEU A 370 10.78 -2.61 -26.14
C LEU A 370 9.98 -3.69 -26.89
N SER A 371 9.28 -4.55 -26.15
CA SER A 371 8.59 -5.73 -26.68
C SER A 371 7.07 -5.54 -26.78
N LEU A 372 6.53 -4.51 -26.14
CA LEU A 372 5.10 -4.19 -26.19
C LEU A 372 4.77 -3.38 -27.46
N PRO A 373 3.59 -3.61 -28.06
CA PRO A 373 3.14 -2.81 -29.20
C PRO A 373 2.98 -1.34 -28.80
N GLU A 374 3.14 -0.44 -29.76
CA GLU A 374 2.96 1.00 -29.55
C GLU A 374 1.49 1.35 -29.27
N ASN A 375 1.27 2.41 -28.50
CA ASN A 375 -0.03 3.02 -28.36
C ASN A 375 -0.40 3.75 -29.68
N PRO A 376 -1.61 3.54 -30.24
CA PRO A 376 -1.99 4.13 -31.51
C PRO A 376 -2.08 5.66 -31.47
N SER A 377 -2.37 6.25 -30.30
CA SER A 377 -2.52 7.69 -30.11
C SER A 377 -1.25 8.38 -29.61
N ILE A 378 -0.37 7.66 -28.90
CA ILE A 378 0.93 8.17 -28.42
C ILE A 378 2.02 7.17 -28.82
N ARG A 379 2.59 7.36 -30.00
CA ARG A 379 3.57 6.41 -30.59
C ARG A 379 4.80 6.17 -29.73
N SER A 380 5.17 7.12 -28.88
CA SER A 380 6.28 6.99 -27.92
C SER A 380 5.96 6.20 -26.66
N PHE A 381 4.71 5.73 -26.49
CA PHE A 381 4.27 4.94 -25.34
C PHE A 381 3.90 3.50 -25.74
N PRO A 382 4.11 2.51 -24.86
CA PRO A 382 3.55 1.19 -25.06
C PRO A 382 2.01 1.23 -24.99
N LYS A 383 1.34 0.30 -25.69
CA LYS A 383 -0.11 0.07 -25.60
C LYS A 383 -0.47 -0.09 -24.13
N PHE A 384 -1.60 0.48 -23.73
CA PHE A 384 -2.09 0.30 -22.36
C PHE A 384 -2.60 -1.14 -22.17
N PRO A 385 -2.35 -1.77 -21.01
CA PRO A 385 -2.91 -3.08 -20.72
C PRO A 385 -4.43 -2.99 -20.63
N GLU A 386 -5.08 -4.05 -21.09
CA GLU A 386 -6.46 -4.37 -20.78
C GLU A 386 -6.50 -5.02 -19.39
N THR A 387 -7.61 -4.81 -18.67
CA THR A 387 -7.78 -5.33 -17.31
C THR A 387 -8.73 -6.51 -17.36
N ASP A 388 -8.29 -7.68 -16.89
CA ASP A 388 -9.18 -8.84 -16.80
C ASP A 388 -9.97 -8.88 -15.47
N LYS A 389 -10.90 -9.84 -15.35
CA LYS A 389 -11.73 -10.02 -14.14
C LYS A 389 -10.92 -10.39 -12.88
N ALA A 390 -9.70 -10.88 -13.03
CA ALA A 390 -8.80 -11.21 -11.94
C ALA A 390 -7.91 -10.01 -11.53
N GLY A 391 -8.02 -8.87 -12.24
CA GLY A 391 -7.20 -7.70 -11.99
C GLY A 391 -5.79 -7.81 -12.58
N ALA A 392 -5.53 -8.79 -13.45
CA ALA A 392 -4.26 -8.91 -14.15
C ALA A 392 -4.23 -7.97 -15.37
N ALA A 393 -3.07 -7.36 -15.63
CA ALA A 393 -2.82 -6.62 -16.85
C ALA A 393 -2.66 -7.61 -18.01
N VAL A 394 -3.35 -7.40 -19.13
CA VAL A 394 -3.28 -8.26 -20.33
C VAL A 394 -2.97 -7.40 -21.56
N TYR A 395 -2.13 -7.93 -22.45
CA TYR A 395 -1.72 -7.30 -23.70
C TYR A 395 -2.00 -8.24 -24.86
N GLU A 396 -2.72 -7.78 -25.88
CA GLU A 396 -2.75 -8.46 -27.17
C GLU A 396 -1.51 -8.10 -27.99
N VAL A 397 -0.71 -9.11 -28.37
CA VAL A 397 0.46 -8.98 -29.24
C VAL A 397 0.29 -9.92 -30.44
N GLY A 398 -0.14 -9.38 -31.58
CA GLY A 398 -0.50 -10.20 -32.75
C GLY A 398 -1.77 -11.02 -32.50
N SER A 399 -1.72 -12.34 -32.71
CA SER A 399 -2.82 -13.28 -32.41
C SER A 399 -2.72 -13.92 -31.02
N ARG A 400 -1.87 -13.39 -30.11
CA ARG A 400 -1.61 -13.96 -28.79
C ARG A 400 -1.92 -12.95 -27.68
N GLU A 401 -2.63 -13.42 -26.65
CA GLU A 401 -2.74 -12.70 -25.38
C GLU A 401 -1.51 -12.96 -24.49
N VAL A 402 -0.93 -11.88 -23.99
CA VAL A 402 0.26 -11.86 -23.14
C VAL A 402 -0.10 -11.16 -21.84
N ARG A 403 -0.15 -11.90 -20.73
CA ARG A 403 -0.29 -11.29 -19.39
C ARG A 403 0.92 -10.38 -19.08
N GLY A 404 0.68 -9.27 -18.40
CA GLY A 404 1.69 -8.30 -17.98
C GLY A 404 2.87 -9.01 -17.33
N GLY A 405 4.06 -8.76 -17.86
CA GLY A 405 5.29 -9.45 -17.50
C GLY A 405 5.71 -10.61 -18.42
N ARG A 406 4.83 -11.24 -19.22
CA ARG A 406 5.23 -12.28 -20.21
C ARG A 406 5.94 -11.73 -21.45
N ALA A 407 6.06 -10.41 -21.59
CA ALA A 407 6.66 -9.78 -22.77
C ALA A 407 8.19 -9.98 -22.91
N ASP A 408 8.88 -10.60 -21.94
CA ASP A 408 10.35 -10.71 -21.90
C ASP A 408 10.91 -12.15 -21.96
N ALA A 409 10.23 -13.10 -22.62
CA ALA A 409 10.74 -14.47 -22.69
C ALA A 409 11.18 -14.97 -24.07
N ARG A 410 11.02 -14.20 -25.15
CA ARG A 410 11.54 -14.56 -26.48
C ARG A 410 11.80 -13.30 -27.32
N CYS A 411 12.96 -12.69 -27.10
CA CYS A 411 13.82 -12.11 -28.13
C CYS A 411 15.23 -11.97 -27.54
#